data_AF-A0AAD6Y646-F1
#
_entry.id   AF-A0AAD6Y646-F1
#
_cell.length_a   1.000
_cell.length_b   1.000
_cell.length_c   1.000
_cell.angle_alpha   90.00
_cell.angle_beta   90.00
_cell.angle_gamma   90.00
#
_symmetry.space_group_name_H-M   'P 1'
#
loop_
_entity.id
_entity.type
_entity.pdbx_description
1 polymer ?
#
loop_
_entity_poly.entity_id
_entity_poly.type
_entity_poly.pdbx_seq_one_letter_code
_entity_poly.pdbx_strand_id
1 'polypeptide(L)'
;RRKSLKKNQEAPPPQKRGNKGNFQGKRLEFLTNLVPAWLERCKSKIKKRRGSGQSFWDTTMPAYHAAFPWRLPRDQDPPDDEEELAPYARAPENAEEEKKMAEVIDDIEEADRFLQKIINWFSRKRSQLNPNNPFQPMLKQLRAPQGPAPRRIPIHQFYMAQEEFAPNIAAEFKRLGYEDKPMADHINLRNVIAKEMLKDE
;
A
#
# COMPACT_ATOMS: atom_id res chain seq x y z
N ARG A 1 -31.89 -19.13 -40.47
CA ARG A 1 -31.75 -19.74 -39.13
C ARG A 1 -30.28 -20.14 -38.90
N ARG A 2 -29.46 -19.29 -38.27
CA ARG A 2 -28.05 -19.61 -37.93
C ARG A 2 -27.99 -20.10 -36.49
N LYS A 3 -27.48 -21.32 -36.27
CA LYS A 3 -27.25 -21.91 -34.95
C LYS A 3 -25.98 -21.27 -34.34
N SER A 4 -26.10 -20.63 -33.18
CA SER A 4 -24.96 -20.17 -32.40
C SER A 4 -24.30 -21.34 -31.69
N LEU A 5 -23.00 -21.53 -31.92
CA LEU A 5 -22.16 -22.45 -31.18
C LEU A 5 -22.03 -21.94 -29.74
N LYS A 6 -22.56 -22.71 -28.78
CA LYS A 6 -22.32 -22.50 -27.35
C LYS A 6 -20.84 -22.74 -27.06
N LYS A 7 -20.15 -21.67 -26.70
CA LYS A 7 -18.78 -21.67 -26.21
C LYS A 7 -18.74 -22.47 -24.90
N ASN A 8 -17.97 -23.55 -24.87
CA ASN A 8 -17.65 -24.31 -23.66
C ASN A 8 -17.17 -23.34 -22.57
N GLN A 9 -17.88 -23.31 -21.44
CA GLN A 9 -17.42 -22.63 -20.24
C GLN A 9 -16.37 -23.52 -19.58
N GLU A 10 -15.10 -23.21 -19.83
CA GLU A 10 -14.01 -23.68 -18.97
C GLU A 10 -14.27 -23.19 -17.55
N ALA A 11 -14.13 -24.10 -16.58
CA ALA A 11 -14.28 -23.79 -15.16
C ALA A 11 -13.35 -22.62 -14.77
N PRO A 12 -13.79 -21.71 -13.89
CA PRO A 12 -12.95 -20.61 -13.46
C PRO A 12 -11.64 -21.15 -12.87
N PRO A 13 -10.49 -20.51 -13.16
CA PRO A 13 -9.21 -20.94 -12.63
C PRO A 13 -9.27 -20.99 -11.09
N PRO A 14 -8.52 -21.92 -10.46
CA PRO A 14 -8.53 -22.09 -9.02
C PRO A 14 -8.24 -20.74 -8.35
N GLN A 15 -9.16 -20.29 -7.50
CA GLN A 15 -9.01 -19.06 -6.74
C GLN A 15 -7.65 -19.09 -6.04
N LYS A 16 -6.82 -18.07 -6.30
CA LYS A 16 -5.55 -17.86 -5.58
C LYS A 16 -5.83 -18.06 -4.10
N ARG A 17 -5.11 -19.02 -3.47
CA ARG A 17 -5.16 -19.24 -2.02
C ARG A 17 -5.08 -17.87 -1.35
N GLY A 18 -6.09 -17.56 -0.54
CA GLY A 18 -6.25 -16.24 0.05
C GLY A 18 -4.96 -15.74 0.70
N ASN A 19 -4.73 -14.43 0.62
CA ASN A 19 -3.57 -13.79 1.23
C ASN A 19 -3.54 -14.15 2.72
N LYS A 20 -2.53 -14.89 3.19
CA LYS A 20 -2.45 -15.46 4.55
C LYS A 20 -2.33 -14.42 5.67
N GLY A 21 -2.39 -13.13 5.34
CA GLY A 21 -2.19 -12.04 6.28
C GLY A 21 -0.71 -11.88 6.64
N ASN A 22 -0.34 -10.68 7.11
CA ASN A 22 1.04 -10.37 7.50
C ASN A 22 1.42 -10.95 8.87
N PHE A 23 0.46 -11.53 9.60
CA PHE A 23 0.64 -12.02 10.97
C PHE A 23 0.03 -13.41 11.06
N GLN A 24 0.80 -14.36 11.60
CA GLN A 24 0.44 -15.77 11.76
C GLN A 24 0.90 -16.25 13.15
N GLY A 25 0.43 -17.42 13.58
CA GLY A 25 0.89 -18.08 14.81
C GLY A 25 0.79 -17.21 16.07
N LYS A 26 1.85 -17.26 16.89
CA LYS A 26 1.91 -16.58 18.20
C LYS A 26 1.90 -15.05 18.05
N ARG A 27 2.43 -14.51 16.95
CA ARG A 27 2.32 -13.07 16.65
C ARG A 27 0.87 -12.65 16.48
N LEU A 28 0.07 -13.45 15.78
CA LEU A 28 -1.35 -13.16 15.60
C LEU A 28 -2.12 -13.27 16.92
N GLU A 29 -1.81 -14.27 17.74
CA GLU A 29 -2.41 -14.44 19.07
C GLU A 29 -2.11 -13.27 20.00
N PHE A 30 -0.83 -12.86 20.07
CA PHE A 30 -0.42 -11.67 20.82
C PHE A 30 -1.19 -10.42 20.40
N LEU A 31 -1.25 -10.15 19.09
CA LEU A 31 -2.00 -9.00 18.57
C LEU A 31 -3.51 -9.11 18.84
N THR A 32 -4.07 -10.32 18.81
CA THR A 32 -5.49 -10.57 19.08
C THR A 32 -5.83 -10.32 20.55
N ASN A 33 -4.96 -10.71 21.48
CA ASN A 33 -5.13 -10.46 22.91
C ASN A 33 -5.12 -8.96 23.26
N LEU A 34 -4.46 -8.14 22.45
CA LEU A 34 -4.42 -6.69 22.61
C LEU A 34 -5.63 -5.96 22.00
N VAL A 35 -6.49 -6.66 21.23
CA VAL A 35 -7.67 -6.04 20.57
C VAL A 35 -8.64 -5.41 21.57
N PRO A 36 -9.02 -6.04 22.69
CA PRO A 36 -9.93 -5.43 23.66
C PRO A 36 -9.41 -4.08 24.19
N ALA A 37 -8.15 -4.04 24.60
CA ALA A 37 -7.50 -2.82 25.10
C ALA A 37 -7.43 -1.71 24.03
N TRP A 38 -7.13 -2.08 22.78
CA TRP A 38 -7.15 -1.15 21.65
C TRP A 38 -8.55 -0.54 21.42
N LEU A 39 -9.60 -1.37 21.47
CA LEU A 39 -10.97 -0.93 21.26
C LEU A 39 -11.46 -0.02 22.38
N GLU A 40 -11.11 -0.34 23.62
CA GLU A 40 -11.39 0.52 24.77
C GLU A 40 -10.70 1.89 24.61
N ARG A 41 -9.41 1.90 24.23
CA ARG A 41 -8.68 3.12 23.91
C ARG A 41 -9.34 3.93 22.79
N CYS A 42 -9.84 3.26 21.75
CA CYS A 42 -10.55 3.92 20.64
C CYS A 42 -11.86 4.61 21.07
N LYS A 43 -12.52 4.11 22.11
CA LYS A 43 -13.73 4.71 22.70
C LYS A 43 -13.41 5.88 23.63
N SER A 44 -12.19 5.92 24.20
CA SER A 44 -11.76 6.99 25.08
C SER A 44 -11.65 8.33 24.35
N LYS A 45 -12.03 9.41 25.05
CA LYS A 45 -11.86 10.80 24.57
C LYS A 45 -10.40 11.27 24.69
N ILE A 46 -9.60 10.61 25.54
CA ILE A 46 -8.21 11.01 25.80
C ILE A 46 -7.31 10.30 24.80
N LYS A 47 -6.97 11.00 23.72
CA LYS A 47 -6.03 10.53 22.71
C LYS A 47 -4.66 11.14 22.97
N LYS A 48 -3.69 10.30 23.37
CA LYS A 48 -2.29 10.71 23.50
C LYS A 48 -1.53 10.44 22.20
N ARG A 49 -0.61 11.35 21.84
CA ARG A 49 0.22 11.26 20.64
C ARG A 49 1.23 10.11 20.79
N ARG A 50 1.60 9.46 19.68
CA ARG A 50 2.72 8.48 19.63
C ARG A 50 4.01 9.15 20.11
N GLY A 51 4.79 8.47 20.94
CA GLY A 51 6.02 8.99 21.54
C GLY A 51 5.81 9.89 22.77
N SER A 52 4.58 9.96 23.32
CA SER A 52 4.32 10.73 24.54
C SER A 52 4.55 9.92 25.82
N GLY A 53 4.98 8.66 25.72
CA GLY A 53 5.08 7.70 26.83
C GLY A 53 3.73 7.20 27.35
N GLN A 54 2.62 7.67 26.78
CA GLN A 54 1.24 7.36 27.21
C GLN A 54 0.36 6.91 26.04
N SER A 55 0.95 6.73 24.85
CA SER A 55 0.25 6.18 23.71
C SER A 55 0.08 4.67 23.90
N PHE A 56 -0.98 4.10 23.31
CA PHE A 56 -1.16 2.65 23.30
C PHE A 56 0.03 1.94 22.66
N TRP A 57 0.65 2.57 21.66
CA TRP A 57 1.82 2.02 20.97
C TRP A 57 3.09 2.11 21.81
N ASP A 58 3.19 3.13 22.67
CA ASP A 58 4.35 3.34 23.55
C ASP A 58 4.44 2.24 24.62
N THR A 59 3.30 1.66 25.03
CA THR A 59 3.26 0.55 25.98
C THR A 59 3.29 -0.81 25.30
N THR A 60 2.64 -0.96 24.14
CA THR A 60 2.50 -2.27 23.47
C THR A 60 3.70 -2.66 22.61
N MET A 61 4.40 -1.70 22.00
CA MET A 61 5.56 -2.03 21.16
C MET A 61 6.76 -2.55 21.95
N PRO A 62 7.12 -1.99 23.13
CA PRO A 62 8.15 -2.59 23.96
C PRO A 62 7.80 -4.04 24.36
N ALA A 63 6.56 -4.30 24.76
CA ALA A 63 6.09 -5.65 25.08
C ALA A 63 6.13 -6.59 23.87
N TYR A 64 5.82 -6.07 22.67
CA TYR A 64 5.94 -6.82 21.43
C TYR A 64 7.40 -7.20 21.14
N HIS A 65 8.33 -6.26 21.25
CA HIS A 65 9.75 -6.54 21.01
C HIS A 65 10.40 -7.42 22.07
N ALA A 66 9.87 -7.42 23.30
CA ALA A 66 10.26 -8.38 24.32
C ALA A 66 9.82 -9.81 23.97
N ALA A 67 8.59 -9.98 23.47
CA ALA A 67 8.05 -11.29 23.07
C ALA A 67 8.60 -11.79 21.71
N PHE A 68 8.96 -10.86 20.82
CA PHE A 68 9.47 -11.14 19.47
C PHE A 68 10.77 -10.36 19.24
N PRO A 69 11.91 -10.88 19.73
CA PRO A 69 13.20 -10.21 19.59
C PRO A 69 13.58 -10.01 18.12
N TRP A 70 14.38 -8.98 17.85
CA TRP A 70 14.80 -8.62 16.49
C TRP A 70 15.61 -9.71 15.77
N ARG A 71 16.31 -10.57 16.53
CA ARG A 71 17.05 -11.73 16.01
C ARG A 71 16.15 -12.86 15.52
N LEU A 72 14.86 -12.86 15.91
CA LEU A 72 13.90 -13.87 15.50
C LEU A 72 13.29 -13.51 14.13
N PRO A 73 13.42 -14.38 13.11
CA PRO A 73 12.82 -14.15 11.81
C PRO A 73 11.30 -13.92 11.89
N ARG A 74 10.77 -13.03 11.05
CA ARG A 74 9.34 -12.66 11.01
C ARG A 74 8.40 -13.81 10.64
N ASP A 75 8.91 -14.83 9.93
CA ASP A 75 8.15 -15.98 9.48
C ASP A 75 8.18 -17.15 10.48
N GLN A 76 8.95 -17.05 11.56
CA GLN A 76 9.09 -18.09 12.58
C GLN A 76 8.43 -17.65 13.88
N ASP A 77 7.61 -18.52 14.46
CA ASP A 77 7.07 -18.30 15.79
C ASP A 77 8.17 -18.41 16.85
N PRO A 78 8.11 -17.62 17.93
CA PRO A 78 9.04 -17.77 19.05
C PRO A 78 8.88 -19.16 19.67
N PRO A 79 9.95 -19.74 20.23
CA PRO A 79 9.87 -20.93 21.07
C PRO A 79 8.86 -20.77 22.22
N ASP A 80 8.30 -21.86 22.72
CA ASP A 80 7.41 -21.84 23.91
C ASP A 80 8.21 -21.65 25.21
N ASP A 81 9.46 -22.09 25.23
CA ASP A 81 10.31 -22.03 26.41
C ASP A 81 11.10 -20.71 26.48
N GLU A 82 11.05 -20.03 27.63
CA GLU A 82 11.78 -18.77 27.88
C GLU A 82 13.31 -18.95 27.76
N GLU A 83 13.83 -20.13 28.12
CA GLU A 83 15.25 -20.47 28.00
C GLU A 83 15.70 -20.56 26.53
N GLU A 84 14.83 -21.03 25.63
CA GLU A 84 15.11 -21.08 24.19
C GLU A 84 14.96 -19.72 23.51
N LEU A 85 14.23 -18.78 24.13
CA LEU A 85 14.09 -17.40 23.67
C LEU A 85 15.28 -16.51 24.11
N ALA A 86 15.91 -16.83 25.23
CA ALA A 86 17.00 -16.04 25.81
C ALA A 86 18.18 -15.75 24.85
N PRO A 87 18.63 -16.68 23.97
CA PRO A 87 19.67 -16.39 22.98
C PRO A 87 19.28 -15.28 21.99
N TYR A 88 17.99 -15.17 21.67
CA TYR A 88 17.48 -14.17 20.73
C TYR A 88 17.30 -12.80 21.38
N ALA A 89 17.07 -12.76 22.70
CA ALA A 89 16.92 -11.54 23.49
C ALA A 89 18.26 -10.97 24.03
N ARG A 90 19.38 -11.66 23.75
CA ARG A 90 20.70 -11.23 24.23
C ARG A 90 21.10 -9.86 23.66
N ALA A 91 21.64 -9.01 24.53
CA ALA A 91 22.24 -7.75 24.14
C ALA A 91 23.37 -7.97 23.12
N PRO A 92 23.56 -7.08 22.14
CA PRO A 92 24.66 -7.19 21.20
C PRO A 92 26.00 -7.15 21.95
N GLU A 93 26.89 -8.08 21.62
CA GLU A 93 28.18 -8.22 22.32
C GLU A 93 29.33 -7.47 21.63
N ASN A 94 29.20 -7.26 20.32
CA ASN A 94 30.24 -6.71 19.47
C ASN A 94 29.70 -5.54 18.64
N ALA A 95 30.59 -4.62 18.22
CA ALA A 95 30.23 -3.49 17.37
C ALA A 95 29.59 -3.89 16.02
N GLU A 96 29.88 -5.10 15.51
CA GLU A 96 29.20 -5.64 14.33
C GLU A 96 27.76 -6.05 14.61
N GLU A 97 27.48 -6.58 15.80
CA GLU A 97 26.12 -6.91 16.21
C GLU A 97 25.32 -5.66 16.57
N GLU A 98 25.97 -4.64 17.13
CA GLU A 98 25.36 -3.32 17.31
C GLU A 98 24.98 -2.70 15.97
N LYS A 99 25.86 -2.79 14.96
CA LYS A 99 25.53 -2.36 13.58
C LYS A 99 24.39 -3.17 12.97
N LYS A 100 24.38 -4.50 13.12
CA LYS A 100 23.25 -5.33 12.64
C LYS A 100 21.97 -5.04 13.39
N MET A 101 22.04 -4.80 14.70
CA MET A 101 20.89 -4.41 15.50
C MET A 101 20.38 -3.04 15.02
N ALA A 102 21.27 -2.07 14.81
CA ALA A 102 20.94 -0.76 14.26
C ALA A 102 20.37 -0.87 12.84
N GLU A 103 20.94 -1.69 11.96
CA GLU A 103 20.42 -1.93 10.60
C GLU A 103 19.06 -2.61 10.62
N VAL A 104 18.83 -3.60 11.50
CA VAL A 104 17.51 -4.21 11.67
C VAL A 104 16.54 -3.21 12.32
N ILE A 105 17.03 -2.34 13.20
CA ILE A 105 16.28 -1.24 13.82
C ILE A 105 16.00 -0.09 12.83
N ASP A 106 16.83 0.10 11.80
CA ASP A 106 16.64 1.06 10.72
C ASP A 106 15.80 0.45 9.58
N ASP A 107 15.88 -0.86 9.37
CA ASP A 107 14.81 -1.65 8.75
C ASP A 107 13.53 -1.65 9.61
N ILE A 108 13.62 -1.15 10.85
CA ILE A 108 12.50 -0.79 11.72
C ILE A 108 12.21 0.75 11.66
N GLU A 109 12.99 1.58 10.97
CA GLU A 109 12.44 2.78 10.30
C GLU A 109 11.59 2.37 9.09
N GLU A 110 11.90 1.24 8.43
CA GLU A 110 10.92 0.45 7.68
C GLU A 110 9.84 -0.18 8.60
N ALA A 111 10.00 -0.20 9.91
CA ALA A 111 8.93 -0.45 10.86
C ALA A 111 8.05 0.76 11.09
N ASP A 112 8.26 1.92 10.49
CA ASP A 112 7.08 2.74 10.21
C ASP A 112 6.16 1.95 9.26
N ARG A 113 6.65 1.18 8.28
CA ARG A 113 5.80 0.26 7.48
C ARG A 113 5.32 -0.96 8.25
N PHE A 114 6.15 -1.60 9.06
CA PHE A 114 5.72 -2.78 9.86
C PHE A 114 4.76 -2.39 10.99
N LEU A 115 5.07 -1.36 11.77
CA LEU A 115 4.13 -0.75 12.72
C LEU A 115 2.89 -0.27 11.97
N GLN A 116 3.00 0.33 10.79
CA GLN A 116 1.83 0.69 9.99
C GLN A 116 1.03 -0.55 9.56
N LYS A 117 1.66 -1.70 9.29
CA LYS A 117 0.95 -2.97 9.07
C LYS A 117 0.18 -3.40 10.33
N ILE A 118 0.76 -3.27 11.52
CA ILE A 118 0.10 -3.55 12.80
C ILE A 118 -1.06 -2.57 13.03
N ILE A 119 -0.83 -1.27 12.90
CA ILE A 119 -1.84 -0.20 13.03
C ILE A 119 -2.99 -0.45 12.05
N ASN A 120 -2.68 -0.73 10.79
CA ASN A 120 -3.69 -1.03 9.76
C ASN A 120 -4.48 -2.28 10.09
N TRP A 121 -3.85 -3.31 10.66
CA TRP A 121 -4.51 -4.52 11.12
C TRP A 121 -5.51 -4.21 12.25
N PHE A 122 -5.11 -3.44 13.27
CA PHE A 122 -5.99 -2.99 14.35
C PHE A 122 -7.12 -2.09 13.85
N SER A 123 -6.84 -1.19 12.90
CA SER A 123 -7.83 -0.34 12.24
C SER A 123 -8.90 -1.18 11.52
N ARG A 124 -8.48 -2.23 10.80
CA ARG A 124 -9.41 -3.19 10.15
C ARG A 124 -10.25 -3.94 11.17
N LYS A 125 -9.68 -4.38 12.29
CA LYS A 125 -10.44 -5.03 13.38
C LYS A 125 -11.52 -4.09 13.93
N ARG A 126 -11.19 -2.82 14.15
CA ARG A 126 -12.16 -1.79 14.55
C ARG A 126 -13.29 -1.63 13.52
N SER A 127 -12.97 -1.60 12.23
CA SER A 127 -13.97 -1.49 11.16
C SER A 127 -14.85 -2.74 11.01
N GLN A 128 -14.30 -3.94 11.22
CA GLN A 128 -15.05 -5.20 11.18
C GLN A 128 -16.07 -5.32 12.32
N LEU A 129 -15.75 -4.75 13.49
CA LEU A 129 -16.62 -4.71 14.66
C LEU A 129 -17.75 -3.66 14.58
N ASN A 130 -17.83 -2.91 13.48
CA ASN A 130 -18.94 -2.00 13.20
C ASN A 130 -19.82 -2.54 12.04
N PRO A 131 -20.50 -3.69 12.21
CA PRO A 131 -21.41 -4.22 11.20
C PRO A 131 -22.68 -3.35 11.02
N ASN A 132 -22.94 -2.41 11.94
CA ASN A 132 -24.22 -1.71 12.06
C ASN A 132 -24.34 -0.40 11.28
N ASN A 133 -23.63 -0.22 10.17
CA ASN A 133 -24.04 0.84 9.24
C ASN A 133 -24.94 0.22 8.16
N PRO A 134 -26.27 0.22 8.34
CA PRO A 134 -27.20 -0.34 7.34
C PRO A 134 -27.11 0.40 6.00
N PHE A 135 -26.55 1.60 5.99
CA PHE A 135 -26.35 2.41 4.79
C PHE A 135 -25.00 2.17 4.11
N GLN A 136 -24.08 1.37 4.66
CA GLN A 136 -22.79 1.08 4.02
C GLN A 136 -22.93 0.53 2.59
N PRO A 137 -23.81 -0.45 2.32
CA PRO A 137 -24.04 -0.94 0.97
C PRO A 137 -24.52 0.18 0.02
N MET A 138 -25.45 1.02 0.48
CA MET A 138 -25.98 2.14 -0.29
C MET A 138 -24.92 3.22 -0.54
N LEU A 139 -24.15 3.62 0.49
CA LEU A 139 -23.06 4.58 0.37
C LEU A 139 -21.95 4.07 -0.56
N LYS A 140 -21.68 2.77 -0.57
CA LYS A 140 -20.72 2.15 -1.48
C LYS A 140 -21.21 2.23 -2.94
N GLN A 141 -22.51 2.07 -3.18
CA GLN A 141 -23.11 2.26 -4.50
C GLN A 141 -23.05 3.72 -4.95
N LEU A 142 -23.31 4.67 -4.04
CA LEU A 142 -23.24 6.11 -4.36
C LEU A 142 -21.80 6.60 -4.63
N ARG A 143 -20.80 5.98 -4.01
CA ARG A 143 -19.37 6.26 -4.26
C ARG A 143 -18.82 5.52 -5.47
N ALA A 144 -19.54 4.53 -5.99
CA ALA A 144 -19.12 3.86 -7.21
C ALA A 144 -19.15 4.88 -8.34
N PRO A 145 -18.03 5.11 -9.06
CA PRO A 145 -18.05 6.04 -10.17
C PRO A 145 -19.03 5.52 -11.22
N GLN A 146 -19.93 6.39 -11.71
CA GLN A 146 -20.91 6.05 -12.76
C GLN A 146 -20.25 5.92 -14.15
N GLY A 147 -19.12 5.24 -14.23
CA GLY A 147 -18.31 5.11 -15.43
C GLY A 147 -16.82 5.01 -15.14
N PRO A 148 -15.99 4.85 -16.18
CA PRO A 148 -14.54 4.97 -16.04
C PRO A 148 -14.21 6.34 -15.44
N ALA A 149 -13.34 6.37 -14.42
CA ALA A 149 -12.91 7.62 -13.82
C ALA A 149 -12.34 8.53 -14.92
N PRO A 150 -12.74 9.82 -14.99
CA PRO A 150 -12.20 10.74 -15.99
C PRO A 150 -10.68 10.78 -15.85
N ARG A 151 -9.98 10.34 -16.89
CA ARG A 151 -8.53 10.35 -16.90
C ARG A 151 -8.08 11.79 -17.05
N ARG A 152 -7.22 12.26 -16.15
CA ARG A 152 -6.54 13.55 -16.34
C ARG A 152 -5.70 13.46 -17.60
N ILE A 153 -5.97 14.35 -18.55
CA ILE A 153 -5.19 14.47 -19.78
C ILE A 153 -3.80 15.04 -19.40
N PRO A 154 -2.69 14.44 -19.87
CA PRO A 154 -1.37 15.00 -19.68
C PRO A 154 -1.25 16.44 -20.20
N ILE A 155 -0.47 17.29 -19.54
CA ILE A 155 -0.42 18.74 -19.84
C ILE A 155 -0.02 19.03 -21.30
N HIS A 156 0.93 18.29 -21.86
CA HIS A 156 1.33 18.42 -23.26
C HIS A 156 0.21 18.06 -24.25
N GLN A 157 -0.66 17.10 -23.92
CA GLN A 157 -1.83 16.77 -24.75
C GLN A 157 -2.92 17.84 -24.62
N PHE A 158 -3.03 18.47 -23.45
CA PHE A 158 -3.88 19.64 -23.27
C PHE A 158 -3.35 20.83 -24.08
N TYR A 159 -2.05 21.06 -24.09
CA TYR A 159 -1.38 22.09 -24.89
C TYR A 159 -1.60 21.90 -26.40
N MET A 160 -1.54 20.66 -26.90
CA MET A 160 -1.87 20.33 -28.30
C MET A 160 -3.32 20.60 -28.69
N ALA A 161 -4.23 20.65 -27.73
CA ALA A 161 -5.66 20.87 -27.99
C ALA A 161 -6.04 22.35 -27.99
N GLN A 162 -5.14 23.25 -27.57
CA GLN A 162 -5.35 24.69 -27.56
C GLN A 162 -5.18 25.29 -28.96
N GLU A 163 -6.08 26.19 -29.36
CA GLU A 163 -6.08 26.83 -30.69
C GLU A 163 -4.82 27.68 -30.93
N GLU A 164 -4.24 28.24 -29.86
CA GLU A 164 -3.06 29.10 -29.92
C GLU A 164 -1.77 28.32 -30.24
N PHE A 165 -1.66 27.08 -29.77
CA PHE A 165 -0.41 26.30 -29.82
C PHE A 165 -0.44 25.16 -30.85
N ALA A 166 -1.63 24.65 -31.19
CA ALA A 166 -1.82 23.67 -32.26
C ALA A 166 -1.13 24.03 -33.60
N PRO A 167 -1.21 25.27 -34.12
CA PRO A 167 -0.54 25.62 -35.39
C PRO A 167 1.00 25.58 -35.27
N ASN A 168 1.56 25.97 -34.13
CA ASN A 168 3.01 25.96 -33.92
C ASN A 168 3.56 24.52 -33.87
N ILE A 169 2.85 23.62 -33.19
CA ILE A 169 3.19 22.19 -33.14
C ILE A 169 3.07 21.57 -34.54
N ALA A 170 2.08 21.96 -35.34
CA ALA A 170 1.92 21.50 -36.72
C ALA A 170 3.07 22.01 -37.63
N ALA A 171 3.48 23.26 -37.45
CA ALA A 171 4.61 23.84 -38.19
C ALA A 171 5.93 23.12 -37.84
N GLU A 172 6.18 22.86 -36.56
CA GLU A 172 7.34 22.09 -36.11
C GLU A 172 7.32 20.63 -36.60
N PHE A 173 6.15 20.00 -36.57
CA PHE A 173 5.97 18.65 -37.10
C PHE A 173 6.33 18.56 -38.58
N LYS A 174 5.96 19.59 -39.36
CA LYS A 174 6.32 19.71 -40.78
C LYS A 174 7.81 20.04 -40.97
N ARG A 175 8.37 20.95 -40.17
CA ARG A 175 9.80 21.33 -40.20
C ARG A 175 10.71 20.12 -39.98
N LEU A 176 10.32 19.22 -39.09
CA LEU A 176 11.06 17.99 -38.77
C LEU A 176 10.82 16.85 -39.78
N GLY A 177 10.00 17.07 -40.82
CA GLY A 177 9.75 16.07 -41.86
C GLY A 177 8.98 14.84 -41.37
N TYR A 178 8.19 14.96 -40.31
CA TYR A 178 7.43 13.84 -39.77
C TYR A 178 6.15 13.49 -40.55
N GLU A 179 5.81 14.27 -41.58
CA GLU A 179 4.70 13.98 -42.49
C GLU A 179 4.88 12.65 -43.24
N ASP A 180 6.12 12.29 -43.58
CA ASP A 180 6.45 11.05 -44.30
C ASP A 180 6.46 9.80 -43.42
N LYS A 181 6.36 9.96 -42.09
CA LYS A 181 6.33 8.82 -41.16
C LYS A 181 4.96 8.13 -41.17
N PRO A 182 4.88 6.86 -40.73
CA PRO A 182 3.61 6.17 -40.62
C PRO A 182 2.61 6.92 -39.72
N MET A 183 1.34 6.98 -40.15
CA MET A 183 0.27 7.68 -39.41
C MET A 183 0.13 7.20 -37.95
N ALA A 184 0.45 5.93 -37.68
CA ALA A 184 0.45 5.36 -36.33
C ALA A 184 1.40 6.09 -35.36
N ASP A 185 2.49 6.69 -35.88
CA ASP A 185 3.51 7.37 -35.07
C ASP A 185 3.25 8.87 -34.92
N HIS A 186 2.36 9.46 -35.74
CA HIS A 186 2.13 10.91 -35.79
C HIS A 186 1.71 11.47 -34.43
N ILE A 187 0.84 10.76 -33.70
CA ILE A 187 0.38 11.19 -32.37
C ILE A 187 1.53 11.19 -31.37
N ASN A 188 2.38 10.15 -31.39
CA ASN A 188 3.53 10.06 -30.49
C ASN A 188 4.56 11.15 -30.77
N LEU A 189 4.83 11.43 -32.05
CA LEU A 189 5.77 12.46 -32.48
C LEU A 189 5.27 13.87 -32.12
N ARG A 190 3.97 14.15 -32.31
CA ARG A 190 3.36 15.41 -31.85
C ARG A 190 3.42 15.55 -30.32
N ASN A 191 3.23 14.46 -29.58
CA ASN A 191 3.41 14.47 -28.12
C ASN A 191 4.87 14.77 -27.71
N VAL A 192 5.86 14.37 -28.50
CA VAL A 192 7.28 14.72 -28.23
C VAL A 192 7.50 16.21 -28.44
N ILE A 193 7.08 16.75 -29.59
CA ILE A 193 7.20 18.18 -29.90
C ILE A 193 6.50 19.03 -28.83
N ALA A 194 5.26 18.68 -28.48
CA ALA A 194 4.49 19.39 -27.46
C ALA A 194 5.15 19.33 -26.06
N LYS A 195 5.90 18.27 -25.75
CA LYS A 195 6.66 18.20 -24.50
C LYS A 195 7.93 19.05 -24.53
N GLU A 196 8.55 19.21 -25.69
CA GLU A 196 9.75 20.05 -25.84
C GLU A 196 9.35 21.53 -25.76
N MET A 197 8.32 21.94 -26.52
CA MET A 197 7.82 23.32 -26.49
C MET A 197 7.36 23.76 -25.09
N LEU A 198 6.72 22.87 -24.33
CA LEU A 198 6.27 23.15 -22.96
C LEU A 198 7.43 23.24 -21.94
N LYS A 199 8.63 22.74 -22.27
CA LYS A 199 9.82 22.86 -21.40
C LYS A 199 10.58 24.16 -21.65
N ASP A 200 10.45 24.72 -22.84
CA ASP A 200 11.13 25.93 -23.27
C ASP A 200 10.31 27.21 -22.93
N GLU A 201 9.06 27.05 -22.48
CA GLU A 201 8.22 28.08 -21.81
C GLU A 201 8.51 28.17 -20.31
#